data_AF-A0A936GT46-F1
#
_entry.id   AF-A0A936GT46-F1
#
_cell.length_a   1.000
_cell.length_b   1.000
_cell.length_c   1.000
_cell.angle_alpha   90.00
_cell.angle_beta   90.00
_cell.angle_gamma   90.00
#
_symmetry.space_group_name_H-M   'P 1'
#
loop_
_entity.id
_entity.type
_entity.pdbx_description
1 polymer ?
#
loop_
_entity_poly.entity_id
_entity_poly.type
_entity_poly.pdbx_seq_one_letter_code
_entity_poly.pdbx_strand_id
1 'polypeptide(L)'
;MAYGIFLVWGWSFMLNGLSWEAIGSSFMHNINLPFHEFGHILFRPFGHFMTILGGSLFQVLLPLLLGLVFLVQHNNPFAASLMLWWCGQSFIDLSPYIADATYRGLPLISGMGEESHDWGNLLTILGWLNHAHRIARFSFFLGSCLMVLSFVWGAYLLNKQRKFLSDY
;
A
#
# COMPACT_ATOMS: atom_id res chain seq x y z
N MET A 1 -21.58 -8.80 -2.52
CA MET A 1 -20.61 -9.75 -1.96
C MET A 1 -19.20 -9.15 -1.88
N ALA A 2 -18.59 -8.72 -2.99
CA ALA A 2 -17.23 -8.18 -3.02
C ALA A 2 -16.96 -7.03 -2.02
N TYR A 3 -17.81 -5.99 -2.01
CA TYR A 3 -17.63 -4.83 -1.12
C TYR A 3 -17.49 -5.20 0.36
N GLY A 4 -18.33 -6.12 0.87
CA GLY A 4 -18.28 -6.55 2.27
C GLY A 4 -16.98 -7.25 2.62
N ILE A 5 -16.41 -8.04 1.69
CA ILE A 5 -15.11 -8.71 1.88
C ILE A 5 -14.00 -7.66 2.03
N PHE A 6 -13.92 -6.69 1.12
CA PHE A 6 -12.91 -5.63 1.17
C PHE A 6 -13.06 -4.72 2.40
N LEU A 7 -14.30 -4.50 2.87
CA LEU A 7 -14.56 -3.75 4.10
C LEU A 7 -14.01 -4.48 5.33
N VAL A 8 -14.37 -5.76 5.51
CA VAL A 8 -13.88 -6.55 6.65
C VAL A 8 -12.35 -6.70 6.59
N TRP A 9 -11.82 -6.99 5.41
CA TRP A 9 -10.39 -7.19 5.22
C TRP A 9 -9.59 -5.91 5.43
N GLY A 10 -10.09 -4.77 4.94
CA GLY A 10 -9.43 -3.50 5.16
C GLY A 10 -9.50 -3.03 6.61
N TRP A 11 -10.62 -3.30 7.27
CA TRP A 11 -10.77 -3.04 8.69
C TRP A 11 -9.79 -3.88 9.52
N SER A 12 -9.57 -5.15 9.17
CA SER A 12 -8.61 -5.99 9.88
C SER A 12 -7.18 -5.43 9.79
N PHE A 13 -6.75 -4.88 8.65
CA PHE A 13 -5.45 -4.20 8.56
C PHE A 13 -5.36 -2.98 9.48
N MET A 14 -6.39 -2.13 9.50
CA MET A 14 -6.40 -0.94 10.37
C MET A 14 -6.41 -1.28 11.87
N LEU A 15 -6.99 -2.41 12.26
CA LEU A 15 -6.99 -2.85 13.67
C LEU A 15 -5.64 -3.40 14.13
N ASN A 16 -4.80 -3.88 13.22
CA ASN A 16 -3.51 -4.49 13.57
C ASN A 16 -2.36 -3.47 13.71
N GLY A 17 -2.60 -2.17 13.44
CA GLY A 17 -1.62 -1.11 13.63
C GLY A 17 -0.33 -1.37 12.83
N LEU A 18 0.82 -1.26 13.50
CA LEU A 18 2.15 -1.49 12.89
C LEU A 18 2.68 -2.91 13.16
N SER A 19 1.81 -3.90 13.39
CA SER A 19 2.25 -5.27 13.65
C SER A 19 2.81 -5.91 12.37
N TRP A 20 4.12 -6.17 12.33
CA TRP A 20 4.74 -6.91 11.23
C TRP A 20 4.19 -8.32 11.11
N GLU A 21 3.94 -9.00 12.24
CA GLU A 21 3.40 -10.36 12.20
C GLU A 21 2.06 -10.39 11.48
N ALA A 22 1.15 -9.46 11.78
CA ALA A 22 -0.16 -9.42 11.13
C ALA A 22 -0.12 -8.91 9.68
N ILE A 23 0.74 -7.92 9.39
CA ILE A 23 0.81 -7.27 8.07
C ILE A 23 1.71 -8.06 7.12
N GLY A 24 2.95 -8.34 7.52
CA GLY A 24 3.95 -9.05 6.74
C GLY A 24 3.61 -10.52 6.48
N SER A 25 2.83 -11.17 7.35
CA SER A 25 2.31 -12.53 7.06
C SER A 25 1.03 -12.52 6.22
N SER A 26 0.50 -11.35 5.86
CA SER A 26 -0.80 -11.27 5.20
C SER A 26 -0.74 -11.73 3.75
N PHE A 27 -1.87 -12.24 3.25
CA PHE A 27 -2.01 -12.53 1.82
C PHE A 27 -1.70 -11.31 0.94
N MET A 28 -2.09 -10.11 1.40
CA MET A 28 -1.90 -8.89 0.61
C MET A 28 -0.43 -8.46 0.52
N HIS A 29 0.35 -8.68 1.57
CA HIS A 29 1.80 -8.49 1.53
C HIS A 29 2.44 -9.33 0.42
N ASN A 30 2.04 -10.61 0.31
CA ASN A 30 2.54 -11.49 -0.74
C ASN A 30 2.14 -11.03 -2.16
N ILE A 31 1.03 -10.29 -2.30
CA ILE A 31 0.64 -9.67 -3.58
C ILE A 31 1.48 -8.41 -3.86
N ASN A 32 1.78 -7.60 -2.85
CA ASN A 32 2.56 -6.38 -3.02
C ASN A 32 4.04 -6.65 -3.29
N LEU A 33 4.60 -7.68 -2.68
CA LEU A 33 6.05 -7.96 -2.68
C LEU A 33 6.64 -8.07 -4.10
N PRO A 34 6.08 -8.82 -5.06
CA PRO A 34 6.62 -8.86 -6.42
C PRO A 34 6.65 -7.50 -7.11
N PHE A 35 5.66 -6.65 -6.85
CA PHE A 35 5.63 -5.29 -7.39
C PHE A 35 6.66 -4.39 -6.71
N HIS A 36 6.86 -4.55 -5.41
CA HIS A 36 7.95 -3.90 -4.70
C HIS A 36 9.31 -4.24 -5.33
N GLU A 37 9.61 -5.53 -5.50
CA GLU A 37 10.87 -5.96 -6.10
C GLU A 37 11.04 -5.48 -7.54
N PHE A 38 9.96 -5.53 -8.33
CA PHE A 38 9.97 -4.99 -9.68
C PHE A 38 10.20 -3.47 -9.70
N GLY A 39 9.68 -2.75 -8.71
CA GLY A 39 9.90 -1.31 -8.57
C GLY A 39 11.37 -0.95 -8.47
N HIS A 40 12.17 -1.71 -7.73
CA HIS A 40 13.63 -1.49 -7.71
C HIS A 40 14.23 -1.58 -9.11
N ILE A 41 13.87 -2.61 -9.88
CA ILE A 41 14.36 -2.82 -11.25
C ILE A 41 13.90 -1.68 -12.16
N LEU A 42 12.63 -1.30 -12.09
CA LEU A 42 12.02 -0.27 -12.92
C LEU A 42 12.69 1.10 -12.72
N PHE A 43 13.06 1.43 -11.48
CA PHE A 43 13.64 2.72 -11.15
C PHE A 43 15.18 2.76 -11.14
N ARG A 44 15.86 1.64 -11.46
CA ARG A 44 17.33 1.58 -11.60
C ARG A 44 17.95 2.68 -12.46
N PRO A 45 17.39 3.04 -13.63
CA PRO A 45 17.99 4.06 -14.50
C PRO A 45 18.07 5.46 -13.85
N PHE A 46 17.33 5.71 -12.78
CA PHE A 46 17.27 7.01 -12.09
C PHE A 46 18.25 7.13 -10.91
N GLY A 47 19.19 6.19 -10.79
CA GLY A 47 20.25 6.21 -9.79
C GLY A 47 19.91 5.45 -8.49
N HIS A 48 20.88 5.39 -7.58
CA HIS A 48 20.81 4.51 -6.41
C HIS A 48 19.66 4.85 -5.46
N PHE A 49 19.49 6.12 -5.11
CA PHE A 49 18.38 6.55 -4.25
C PHE A 49 17.02 6.16 -4.83
N MET A 50 16.81 6.40 -6.14
CA MET A 50 15.58 6.04 -6.83
C MET A 50 15.41 4.53 -7.00
N THR A 51 16.51 3.77 -7.12
CA THR A 51 16.46 2.31 -7.11
C THR A 51 15.86 1.82 -5.79
N ILE A 52 16.34 2.31 -4.65
CA ILE A 52 15.84 1.90 -3.32
C ILE A 52 14.40 2.38 -3.12
N LEU A 53 14.12 3.67 -3.38
CA LEU A 53 12.78 4.23 -3.26
C LEU A 53 11.78 3.55 -4.22
N GLY A 54 12.27 3.06 -5.35
CA GLY A 54 11.50 2.51 -6.45
C GLY A 54 10.57 1.37 -6.06
N GLY A 55 10.97 0.53 -5.11
CA GLY A 55 10.12 -0.59 -4.67
C GLY A 55 8.85 -0.11 -3.98
N SER A 56 9.01 0.68 -2.92
CA SER A 56 7.89 1.31 -2.21
C SER A 56 7.06 2.22 -3.12
N LEU A 57 7.73 2.98 -4.01
CA LEU A 57 7.07 3.90 -4.93
C LEU A 57 6.17 3.15 -5.93
N PHE A 58 6.67 2.09 -6.57
CA PHE A 58 5.89 1.33 -7.54
C PHE A 58 4.74 0.56 -6.89
N GLN A 59 4.96 -0.01 -5.70
CA GLN A 59 3.92 -0.69 -4.92
C GLN A 59 2.70 0.21 -4.65
N VAL A 60 2.90 1.53 -4.49
CA VAL A 60 1.82 2.51 -4.31
C VAL A 60 1.27 3.03 -5.64
N LEU A 61 2.14 3.30 -6.63
CA LEU A 61 1.72 3.85 -7.92
C LEU A 61 0.90 2.88 -8.75
N LEU A 62 1.23 1.59 -8.73
CA LEU A 62 0.56 0.58 -9.54
C LEU A 62 -0.98 0.58 -9.32
N PRO A 63 -1.51 0.44 -8.09
CA PRO A 63 -2.96 0.48 -7.89
C PRO A 63 -3.56 1.83 -8.29
N LEU A 64 -2.87 2.97 -8.10
CA LEU A 64 -3.38 4.26 -8.56
C LEU A 64 -3.51 4.35 -10.08
N LEU A 65 -2.52 3.84 -10.82
CA LEU A 65 -2.56 3.78 -12.29
C LEU A 65 -3.68 2.86 -12.78
N LEU A 66 -3.84 1.69 -12.18
CA LEU A 66 -4.95 0.77 -12.49
C LEU A 66 -6.30 1.42 -12.18
N GLY A 67 -6.41 2.14 -11.06
CA GLY A 67 -7.61 2.89 -10.70
C GLY A 67 -7.97 3.95 -11.74
N LEU A 68 -6.98 4.67 -12.25
CA LEU A 68 -7.17 5.65 -13.34
C LEU A 68 -7.64 4.98 -14.63
N VAL A 69 -7.05 3.84 -15.00
CA VAL A 69 -7.46 3.06 -16.18
C VAL A 69 -8.91 2.60 -16.05
N PHE A 70 -9.30 2.04 -14.90
CA PHE A 70 -10.70 1.66 -14.65
C PHE A 70 -11.67 2.84 -14.74
N LEU A 71 -11.26 3.99 -14.21
CA LEU A 71 -12.11 5.18 -14.21
C LEU A 71 -12.29 5.77 -15.61
N VAL A 72 -11.19 5.96 -16.35
CA VAL A 72 -11.18 6.71 -17.61
C VAL A 72 -11.46 5.82 -18.83
N GLN A 73 -10.84 4.65 -18.90
CA GLN A 73 -10.91 3.80 -20.09
C GLN A 73 -12.07 2.81 -20.02
N HIS A 74 -12.42 2.34 -18.82
CA HIS A 74 -13.46 1.32 -18.64
C HIS A 74 -14.76 1.85 -18.02
N ASN A 75 -14.84 3.13 -17.66
CA ASN A 75 -16.00 3.74 -16.99
C ASN A 75 -16.49 2.91 -15.79
N ASN A 76 -15.57 2.30 -15.05
CA ASN A 76 -15.86 1.41 -13.93
C ASN A 76 -15.39 2.03 -12.61
N PRO A 77 -16.17 2.98 -12.04
CA PRO A 77 -15.78 3.69 -10.82
C PRO A 77 -15.76 2.76 -9.59
N PHE A 78 -16.51 1.65 -9.61
CA PHE A 78 -16.49 0.69 -8.50
C PHE A 78 -15.15 -0.05 -8.46
N ALA A 79 -14.64 -0.53 -9.60
CA ALA A 79 -13.30 -1.12 -9.68
C ALA A 79 -12.21 -0.11 -9.29
N ALA A 80 -12.33 1.14 -9.75
CA ALA A 80 -11.42 2.22 -9.35
C ALA A 80 -11.40 2.44 -7.82
N SER A 81 -12.57 2.36 -7.15
CA SER A 81 -12.63 2.45 -5.69
C SER A 81 -11.87 1.30 -5.00
N LEU A 82 -11.92 0.08 -5.54
CA LEU A 82 -11.15 -1.06 -5.01
C LEU A 82 -9.64 -0.90 -5.25
N MET A 83 -9.24 -0.23 -6.34
CA MET A 83 -7.83 0.11 -6.55
C MET A 83 -7.34 1.18 -5.54
N LEU A 84 -8.20 2.14 -5.18
CA LEU A 84 -7.89 3.08 -4.09
C LEU A 84 -7.73 2.35 -2.74
N TRP A 85 -8.53 1.30 -2.49
CA TRP A 85 -8.36 0.43 -1.33
C TRP A 85 -7.00 -0.25 -1.33
N TRP A 86 -6.58 -0.82 -2.46
CA TRP A 86 -5.26 -1.45 -2.58
C TRP A 86 -4.15 -0.43 -2.35
N CYS A 87 -4.23 0.76 -2.94
CA CYS A 87 -3.28 1.83 -2.67
C CYS A 87 -3.19 2.15 -1.16
N GLY A 88 -4.32 2.26 -0.47
CA GLY A 88 -4.35 2.44 0.98
C GLY A 88 -3.68 1.28 1.74
N GLN A 89 -3.95 0.03 1.33
CA GLN A 89 -3.30 -1.14 1.90
C GLN A 89 -1.79 -1.13 1.66
N SER A 90 -1.30 -0.72 0.48
CA SER A 90 0.14 -0.59 0.20
C SER A 90 0.84 0.35 1.20
N PHE A 91 0.21 1.47 1.56
CA PHE A 91 0.75 2.37 2.59
C PHE A 91 0.75 1.75 4.00
N ILE A 92 -0.26 0.94 4.34
CA ILE A 92 -0.28 0.20 5.60
C ILE A 92 0.80 -0.89 5.61
N ASP A 93 0.98 -1.60 4.49
CA ASP A 93 1.97 -2.66 4.29
C ASP A 93 3.40 -2.16 4.51
N LEU A 94 3.72 -0.98 3.96
CA LEU A 94 5.01 -0.33 4.15
C LEU A 94 5.24 0.19 5.57
N SER A 95 4.18 0.44 6.35
CA SER A 95 4.31 1.10 7.64
C SER A 95 5.14 0.35 8.71
N PRO A 96 4.96 -0.97 8.96
CA PRO A 96 5.87 -1.71 9.85
C PRO A 96 7.30 -1.77 9.31
N TYR A 97 7.48 -1.82 7.98
CA TYR A 97 8.80 -1.82 7.36
C TYR A 97 9.55 -0.50 7.57
N ILE A 98 8.84 0.64 7.44
CA ILE A 98 9.38 1.95 7.80
C ILE A 98 9.73 2.02 9.29
N ALA A 99 8.89 1.45 10.17
CA ALA A 99 9.12 1.47 11.61
C ALA A 99 10.38 0.71 12.01
N ASP A 100 10.71 -0.35 11.27
CA ASP A 100 11.90 -1.18 11.48
C ASP A 100 13.21 -0.53 10.98
N ALA A 101 13.16 0.59 10.24
CA ALA A 101 14.33 1.19 9.60
C ALA A 101 15.54 1.46 10.51
N THR A 102 15.32 1.65 11.82
CA THR A 102 16.39 1.84 12.81
C THR A 102 16.99 0.54 13.33
N TYR A 103 16.24 -0.56 13.30
CA TYR A 103 16.65 -1.87 13.82
C TYR A 103 17.09 -2.82 12.72
N ARG A 104 16.54 -2.69 11.51
CA ARG A 104 16.80 -3.56 10.36
C ARG A 104 16.61 -5.05 10.71
N GLY A 105 15.59 -5.33 11.53
CA GLY A 105 15.32 -6.65 12.09
C GLY A 105 14.34 -7.48 11.28
N LEU A 106 13.64 -6.88 10.30
CA LEU A 106 12.69 -7.63 9.49
C LEU A 106 13.39 -8.58 8.50
N PRO A 107 12.82 -9.78 8.27
CA PRO A 107 13.41 -10.76 7.38
C PRO A 107 13.43 -10.24 5.95
N LEU A 108 14.61 -10.29 5.32
CA LEU A 108 14.77 -10.01 3.92
C LEU A 108 14.32 -11.20 3.06
N ILE A 109 14.07 -10.96 1.77
CA ILE A 109 14.00 -12.07 0.80
C ILE A 109 15.33 -12.85 0.89
N SER A 110 15.22 -14.18 0.98
CA SER A 110 16.34 -15.07 1.30
C SER A 110 17.60 -14.79 0.48
N GLY A 111 18.74 -14.59 1.15
CA GLY A 111 20.05 -14.40 0.52
C GLY A 111 20.47 -12.94 0.29
N MET A 112 19.64 -11.97 0.71
CA MET A 112 19.93 -10.53 0.62
C MET A 112 20.67 -10.02 1.87
N GLY A 113 21.57 -9.03 1.71
CA GLY A 113 22.38 -8.44 2.78
C GLY A 113 21.83 -7.10 3.31
N GLU A 114 22.57 -6.42 4.20
CA GLU A 114 22.23 -5.10 4.80
C GLU A 114 21.80 -4.03 3.78
N GLU A 115 22.34 -4.10 2.56
CA GLU A 115 22.02 -3.23 1.41
C GLU A 115 20.53 -3.24 1.04
N SER A 116 19.80 -4.28 1.46
CA SER A 116 18.41 -4.55 1.07
C SER A 116 17.38 -4.06 2.09
N HIS A 117 17.79 -3.41 3.19
CA HIS A 117 16.86 -2.70 4.07
C HIS A 117 16.54 -1.31 3.53
N ASP A 118 15.61 -1.24 2.57
CA ASP A 118 15.29 -0.05 1.80
C ASP A 118 15.05 1.18 2.67
N TRP A 119 14.12 1.08 3.63
CA TRP A 119 13.78 2.21 4.49
C TRP A 119 14.89 2.57 5.48
N GLY A 120 15.66 1.57 5.91
CA GLY A 120 16.90 1.82 6.65
C GLY A 120 17.87 2.66 5.84
N ASN A 121 18.11 2.30 4.58
CA ASN A 121 19.05 2.99 3.71
C ASN A 121 18.53 4.37 3.26
N LEU A 122 17.26 4.49 2.89
CA LEU A 122 16.62 5.77 2.54
C LEU A 122 16.71 6.76 3.70
N LEU A 123 16.34 6.35 4.91
CA LEU A 123 16.38 7.24 6.07
C LEU A 123 17.81 7.54 6.53
N THR A 124 18.78 6.65 6.32
CA THR A 124 20.20 6.97 6.52
C THR A 124 20.66 8.05 5.54
N ILE A 125 20.38 7.89 4.23
CA ILE A 125 20.75 8.87 3.20
C ILE A 125 20.16 10.25 3.50
N LEU A 126 18.92 10.29 3.99
CA LEU A 126 18.22 11.53 4.34
C LEU A 126 18.63 12.11 5.70
N GLY A 127 19.37 11.36 6.53
CA GLY A 127 19.66 11.73 7.93
C GLY A 127 18.42 11.71 8.84
N TRP A 128 17.39 10.92 8.48
CA TRP A 128 16.05 10.93 9.09
C TRP A 128 15.72 9.66 9.89
N LEU A 129 16.71 8.83 10.25
CA LEU A 129 16.48 7.62 11.06
C LEU A 129 15.68 7.89 12.35
N ASN A 130 15.96 9.01 13.04
CA ASN A 130 15.22 9.45 14.24
C ASN A 130 13.74 9.80 13.99
N HIS A 131 13.31 9.83 12.73
CA HIS A 131 11.93 10.08 12.31
C HIS A 131 11.21 8.81 11.85
N ALA A 132 11.87 7.65 11.79
CA ALA A 132 11.32 6.39 11.27
C ALA A 132 9.91 6.08 11.79
N HIS A 133 9.72 6.02 13.11
CA HIS A 133 8.40 5.76 13.69
C HIS A 133 7.34 6.83 13.36
N ARG A 134 7.72 8.10 13.19
CA ARG A 134 6.78 9.16 12.79
C ARG A 134 6.35 8.98 11.33
N ILE A 135 7.29 8.65 10.45
CA ILE A 135 7.02 8.38 9.03
C ILE A 135 6.16 7.12 8.89
N ALA A 136 6.46 6.07 9.65
CA ALA A 136 5.66 4.84 9.70
C ALA A 136 4.20 5.11 10.09
N ARG A 137 3.99 5.86 11.18
CA ARG A 137 2.64 6.25 11.63
C ARG A 137 1.92 7.11 10.60
N PHE A 138 2.64 7.99 9.92
CA PHE A 138 2.08 8.80 8.84
C PHE A 138 1.66 7.94 7.65
N SER A 139 2.49 6.98 7.23
CA SER A 139 2.16 6.02 6.17
C SER A 139 0.91 5.21 6.54
N PHE A 140 0.87 4.67 7.76
CA PHE A 140 -0.29 3.93 8.27
C PHE A 140 -1.57 4.79 8.29
N PHE A 141 -1.48 6.03 8.77
CA PHE A 141 -2.60 6.96 8.81
C PHE A 141 -3.10 7.30 7.40
N LEU A 142 -2.19 7.62 6.48
CA LEU A 142 -2.54 7.92 5.09
C LEU A 142 -3.21 6.71 4.42
N GLY A 143 -2.65 5.52 4.60
CA GLY A 143 -3.23 4.27 4.11
C GLY A 143 -4.64 4.03 4.65
N SER A 144 -4.83 4.21 5.95
CA SER A 144 -6.14 4.10 6.61
C SER A 144 -7.16 5.09 6.04
N CYS A 145 -6.76 6.36 5.84
CA CYS A 145 -7.62 7.38 5.23
C CYS A 145 -8.03 7.01 3.80
N LEU A 146 -7.11 6.48 2.98
CA LEU A 146 -7.41 6.04 1.62
C LEU A 146 -8.37 4.85 1.60
N MET A 147 -8.23 3.90 2.53
CA MET A 147 -9.15 2.77 2.65
C MET A 147 -10.55 3.22 3.08
N VAL A 148 -10.65 4.14 4.05
CA VAL A 148 -11.94 4.73 4.46
C VAL A 148 -12.58 5.47 3.29
N LEU A 149 -11.81 6.26 2.53
CA LEU A 149 -12.30 6.95 1.35
C LEU A 149 -12.82 5.96 0.30
N SER A 150 -12.11 4.86 0.07
CA SER A 150 -12.56 3.78 -0.81
C SER A 150 -13.88 3.17 -0.33
N PHE A 151 -14.04 2.91 0.98
CA PHE A 151 -15.29 2.38 1.53
C PHE A 151 -16.47 3.32 1.32
N VAL A 152 -16.28 4.61 1.61
CA VAL A 152 -17.31 5.63 1.41
C VAL A 152 -17.68 5.73 -0.07
N TRP A 153 -16.69 5.74 -0.96
CA TRP A 153 -16.93 5.81 -2.40
C TRP A 153 -17.65 4.57 -2.94
N GLY A 154 -17.20 3.38 -2.57
CA GLY A 154 -17.85 2.13 -2.96
C GLY A 154 -19.29 2.01 -2.45
N ALA A 155 -19.55 2.40 -1.19
CA ALA A 155 -20.90 2.43 -0.64
C ALA A 155 -21.82 3.40 -1.38
N TYR A 156 -21.32 4.60 -1.71
CA TYR A 156 -22.06 5.59 -2.48
C TYR A 156 -22.46 5.04 -3.86
N LEU A 157 -21.53 4.41 -4.57
CA LEU A 157 -21.78 3.81 -5.89
C LEU A 157 -22.81 2.69 -5.83
N LEU A 158 -22.71 1.80 -4.84
CA LEU A 158 -23.67 0.70 -4.65
C LEU A 158 -25.06 1.21 -4.28
N ASN A 159 -25.15 2.26 -3.46
CA ASN A 159 -26.43 2.89 -3.13
C ASN A 159 -27.07 3.54 -4.36
N LYS A 160 -26.27 4.23 -5.18
CA LYS A 160 -26.74 4.81 -6.45
C LYS A 160 -27.27 3.73 -7.40
N GLN A 161 -26.55 2.61 -7.54
CA GLN A 161 -26.98 1.48 -8.36
C GLN A 161 -28.25 0.83 -7.82
N ARG A 162 -28.36 0.65 -6.50
CA ARG A 162 -29.57 0.10 -5.86
C ARG A 162 -30.80 0.96 -6.14
N LYS A 163 -30.70 2.29 -6.01
CA LYS A 163 -31.81 3.21 -6.30
C LYS A 163 -32.26 3.12 -7.75
N PHE A 164 -31.30 3.13 -8.67
CA PHE A 164 -31.60 2.96 -10.09
C PHE A 164 -32.37 1.65 -10.34
N LEU A 165 -31.94 0.53 -9.75
CA LEU A 165 -32.62 -0.76 -9.93
C LEU A 165 -33.97 -0.86 -9.20
N SER A 166 -34.25 -0.05 -8.19
CA SER A 166 -35.56 -0.03 -7.52
C SER A 166 -36.61 0.82 -8.22
N ASP A 167 -36.18 1.69 -9.13
CA ASP A 167 -37.05 2.58 -9.90
C ASP A 167 -37.54 1.93 -11.22
N TYR A 168 -37.11 0.68 -11.50
CA TYR A 168 -37.59 -0.19 -12.59
C TYR A 168 -38.21 -1.47 -12.03
#